data_AF-A0A8T7FT07-F1
#
_entry.id   AF-A0A8T7FT07-F1
#
_cell.length_a   1.000
_cell.length_b   1.000
_cell.length_c   1.000
_cell.angle_alpha   90.00
_cell.angle_beta   90.00
_cell.angle_gamma   90.00
#
_symmetry.space_group_name_H-M   'P 1'
#
loop_
_entity.id
_entity.type
_entity.pdbx_description
1 polymer ?
#
loop_
_entity_poly.entity_id
_entity_poly.type
_entity_poly.pdbx_seq_one_letter_code
_entity_poly.pdbx_strand_id
1 'polypeptide(L)'
;MQTLFHRLMGPSLFAARFEVALFSVIGTLVFYLLLRQITSMPLALAAAWFLSASIFDISASRLANVESHVKLWPLLTLALLVWAMRAKRWQAYAITGFALTIGLLTYDTVWPLGLVVLILVVWRRGAKRKVSPRPHATWRLYSFHPCWRRPFSSLI
;
A
#
# COMPACT_ATOMS: atom_id res chain seq x y z
N MET A 1 -15.06 13.33 -2.71
CA MET A 1 -15.15 13.27 -1.23
C MET A 1 -15.24 14.65 -0.57
N GLN A 2 -15.12 15.74 -1.35
CA GLN A 2 -15.19 17.13 -0.87
C GLN A 2 -16.44 17.50 -0.07
N THR A 3 -17.57 16.83 -0.30
CA THR A 3 -18.83 17.11 0.40
C THR A 3 -18.74 16.90 1.92
N LEU A 4 -17.90 15.98 2.40
CA LEU A 4 -17.70 15.75 3.84
C LEU A 4 -17.00 16.96 4.50
N PHE A 5 -15.89 17.40 3.93
CA PHE A 5 -15.14 18.54 4.46
C PHE A 5 -15.90 19.86 4.31
N HIS A 6 -16.65 20.03 3.22
CA HIS A 6 -17.51 21.20 3.05
C HIS A 6 -18.68 21.24 4.04
N ARG A 7 -19.21 20.09 4.48
CA ARG A 7 -20.24 20.07 5.54
C ARG A 7 -19.65 20.42 6.92
N LEU A 8 -18.41 20.04 7.19
CA LEU A 8 -17.76 20.28 8.49
C LEU A 8 -17.17 21.68 8.63
N MET A 9 -16.54 22.21 7.58
CA MET A 9 -15.81 23.49 7.60
C MET A 9 -16.47 24.60 6.76
N GLY A 10 -17.58 24.29 6.10
CA GLY A 10 -18.24 25.18 5.14
C GLY A 10 -17.62 25.15 3.73
N PRO A 11 -18.31 25.76 2.75
CA PRO A 11 -17.80 25.90 1.38
C PRO A 11 -16.65 26.92 1.35
N SER A 12 -15.40 26.44 1.46
CA SER A 12 -14.19 27.27 1.40
C SER A 12 -13.07 26.59 0.61
N LEU A 13 -12.23 27.39 -0.07
CA LEU A 13 -11.01 26.91 -0.73
C LEU A 13 -10.00 26.33 0.26
N PHE A 14 -10.03 26.83 1.51
CA PHE A 14 -9.20 26.30 2.58
C PHE A 14 -9.53 24.83 2.88
N ALA A 15 -10.82 24.49 3.00
CA ALA A 15 -11.25 23.11 3.26
C ALA A 15 -10.78 22.14 2.17
N ALA A 16 -10.88 22.53 0.90
CA ALA A 16 -10.43 21.71 -0.22
C ALA A 16 -8.90 21.49 -0.22
N ARG A 17 -8.11 22.53 0.06
CA ARG A 17 -6.64 22.42 0.19
C ARG A 17 -6.22 21.57 1.38
N PHE A 18 -6.93 21.72 2.50
CA PHE A 18 -6.67 20.94 3.70
C PHE A 18 -6.96 19.45 3.48
N GLU A 19 -8.09 19.11 2.87
CA GLU A 19 -8.44 17.73 2.50
C GLU A 19 -7.35 17.09 1.64
N VAL A 20 -6.92 17.77 0.59
CA VAL A 20 -5.86 17.27 -0.30
C VAL A 20 -4.53 17.11 0.44
N ALA A 21 -4.14 18.08 1.26
CA ALA A 21 -2.91 18.00 2.04
C ALA A 21 -2.94 16.82 3.03
N LEU A 22 -4.09 16.59 3.68
CA LEU A 22 -4.29 15.46 4.59
C LEU A 22 -4.17 14.12 3.85
N PHE A 23 -4.87 13.96 2.73
CA PHE A 23 -4.75 12.76 1.90
C PHE A 23 -3.34 12.58 1.36
N SER A 24 -2.62 13.67 1.09
CA SER A 24 -1.23 13.60 0.70
C SER A 24 -0.35 12.98 1.80
N VAL A 25 -0.46 13.49 3.02
CA VAL A 25 0.29 12.98 4.18
C VAL A 25 -0.02 11.51 4.43
N ILE A 26 -1.30 11.13 4.39
CA ILE A 26 -1.72 9.72 4.53
C ILE A 26 -1.14 8.87 3.40
N GLY A 27 -1.20 9.34 2.15
CA GLY A 27 -0.62 8.63 1.00
C GLY A 27 0.88 8.38 1.15
N THR A 28 1.63 9.37 1.65
CA THR A 28 3.06 9.25 1.92
C THR A 28 3.35 8.26 3.06
N LEU A 29 2.54 8.26 4.12
CA LEU A 29 2.63 7.27 5.18
C LEU A 29 2.37 5.84 4.65
N VAL A 30 1.34 5.66 3.83
CA VAL A 30 1.02 4.37 3.21
C VAL A 30 2.14 3.91 2.28
N PHE A 31 2.75 4.82 1.51
CA PHE A 31 3.93 4.52 0.69
C PHE A 31 5.12 4.06 1.54
N TYR A 32 5.39 4.76 2.64
CA TYR A 32 6.41 4.33 3.61
C TYR A 32 6.13 2.91 4.13
N LEU A 33 4.89 2.61 4.53
CA LEU A 33 4.49 1.29 5.01
C LEU A 33 4.61 0.20 3.94
N LEU A 34 4.27 0.51 2.69
CA LEU A 34 4.47 -0.38 1.55
C LEU A 34 5.96 -0.70 1.38
N LEU A 35 6.81 0.33 1.31
CA LEU A 35 8.25 0.15 1.16
C LEU A 35 8.87 -0.57 2.35
N ARG A 36 8.45 -0.24 3.57
CA ARG A 36 8.96 -0.90 4.79
C ARG A 36 8.69 -2.40 4.78
N GLN A 37 7.65 -2.84 4.07
CA GLN A 37 7.43 -4.26 3.86
C GLN A 37 8.50 -4.83 2.91
N ILE A 38 8.79 -4.21 1.78
CA ILE A 38 9.62 -4.80 0.72
C ILE A 38 11.12 -4.46 0.77
N THR A 39 11.54 -3.41 1.48
CA THR A 39 12.93 -2.92 1.54
C THR A 39 13.39 -2.65 2.98
N SER A 40 14.64 -2.20 3.12
CA SER A 40 15.20 -1.78 4.41
C SER A 40 14.64 -0.45 4.88
N MET A 41 14.65 -0.23 6.21
CA MET A 41 14.12 0.98 6.83
C MET A 41 14.70 2.31 6.30
N PRO A 42 16.03 2.48 6.13
CA PRO A 42 16.57 3.75 5.65
C PRO A 42 16.14 4.06 4.21
N LEU A 43 16.04 3.03 3.35
CA LEU A 43 15.54 3.20 1.98
C LEU A 43 14.07 3.61 1.96
N ALA A 44 13.23 3.00 2.80
CA ALA A 44 11.82 3.37 2.91
C ALA A 44 11.65 4.83 3.39
N LEU A 45 12.45 5.28 4.37
CA LEU A 45 12.43 6.66 4.84
C LEU A 45 12.92 7.65 3.78
N ALA A 46 14.05 7.36 3.13
CA ALA A 46 14.59 8.21 2.08
C ALA A 46 13.60 8.37 0.92
N ALA A 47 12.98 7.27 0.48
CA ALA A 47 11.97 7.30 -0.58
C ALA A 47 10.71 8.08 -0.16
N ALA A 48 10.22 7.90 1.07
CA ALA A 48 9.08 8.66 1.58
C ALA A 48 9.41 10.17 1.69
N TRP A 49 10.63 10.50 2.09
CA TRP A 49 11.12 11.88 2.12
C TRP A 49 11.16 12.48 0.71
N PHE A 50 11.73 11.79 -0.28
CA PHE A 50 11.72 12.22 -1.69
C PHE A 50 10.30 12.39 -2.23
N LEU A 51 9.38 11.48 -1.90
CA LEU A 51 7.99 11.60 -2.31
C LEU A 51 7.34 12.85 -1.70
N SER A 52 7.56 13.12 -0.42
CA SER A 52 7.03 14.31 0.26
C SER A 52 7.61 15.63 -0.26
N ALA A 53 8.87 15.63 -0.72
CA ALA A 53 9.54 16.78 -1.29
C ALA A 53 9.26 16.96 -2.80
N SER A 54 8.49 16.06 -3.41
CA SER A 54 8.23 16.09 -4.84
C SER A 54 7.39 17.30 -5.24
N ILE A 55 7.85 18.02 -6.28
CA ILE A 55 7.14 19.19 -6.83
C ILE A 55 5.72 18.83 -7.25
N PHE A 56 5.50 17.62 -7.77
CA PHE A 56 4.17 17.14 -8.16
C PHE A 56 3.22 17.09 -6.98
N ASP A 57 3.71 16.66 -5.81
CA ASP A 57 2.89 16.51 -4.61
C ASP A 57 2.53 17.85 -3.97
N ILE A 58 3.52 18.76 -3.93
CA ILE A 58 3.35 20.13 -3.44
C ILE A 58 2.39 20.90 -4.36
N SER A 59 2.57 20.78 -5.67
CA SER A 59 1.74 21.47 -6.67
C SER A 59 0.29 20.99 -6.64
N ALA A 60 0.08 19.67 -6.59
CA ALA A 60 -1.26 19.09 -6.47
C ALA A 60 -1.98 19.57 -5.20
N SER A 61 -1.25 19.69 -4.08
CA SER A 61 -1.80 20.17 -2.82
C SER A 61 -2.18 21.65 -2.83
N ARG A 62 -1.37 22.51 -3.46
CA ARG A 62 -1.66 23.96 -3.54
C ARG A 62 -2.83 24.29 -4.46
N LEU A 63 -2.99 23.52 -5.54
CA LEU A 63 -4.06 23.71 -6.51
C LEU A 63 -5.39 23.07 -6.10
N ALA A 64 -5.44 22.38 -4.95
CA ALA A 64 -6.58 21.54 -4.56
C ALA A 64 -6.97 20.57 -5.69
N ASN A 65 -5.97 20.08 -6.43
CA ASN A 65 -6.20 19.22 -7.58
C ASN A 65 -6.70 17.88 -7.09
N VAL A 66 -7.84 17.44 -7.62
CA VAL A 66 -8.48 16.19 -7.21
C VAL A 66 -7.55 15.00 -7.49
N GLU A 67 -6.67 15.09 -8.50
CA GLU A 67 -5.68 14.06 -8.85
C GLU A 67 -4.77 13.62 -7.70
N SER A 68 -4.58 14.46 -6.68
CA SER A 68 -3.86 14.09 -5.45
C SER A 68 -4.48 12.89 -4.70
N HIS A 69 -5.79 12.67 -4.83
CA HIS A 69 -6.48 11.51 -4.24
C HIS A 69 -6.14 10.21 -4.98
N VAL A 70 -5.71 10.32 -6.25
CA VAL A 70 -5.37 9.18 -7.11
C VAL A 70 -4.20 8.41 -6.53
N LYS A 71 -3.26 9.03 -5.79
CA LYS A 71 -2.09 8.31 -5.28
C LYS A 71 -2.42 7.38 -4.10
N LEU A 72 -3.39 7.76 -3.27
CA LEU A 72 -3.66 7.04 -2.02
C LEU A 72 -4.18 5.63 -2.27
N TRP A 73 -5.21 5.49 -3.12
CA TRP A 73 -5.88 4.20 -3.33
C TRP A 73 -4.98 3.13 -3.96
N PRO A 74 -4.16 3.43 -4.98
CA PRO A 74 -3.19 2.48 -5.53
C PRO A 74 -2.13 2.08 -4.52
N LEU A 75 -1.56 3.04 -3.79
CA LEU A 75 -0.56 2.76 -2.77
C LEU A 75 -1.13 1.89 -1.65
N LEU A 76 -2.35 2.18 -1.20
CA LEU A 76 -3.06 1.41 -0.19
C LEU A 76 -3.36 -0.01 -0.67
N THR A 77 -3.86 -0.14 -1.90
CA THR A 77 -4.14 -1.44 -2.53
C THR A 77 -2.88 -2.30 -2.60
N LEU A 78 -1.76 -1.73 -3.05
CA LEU A 78 -0.48 -2.44 -3.10
C LEU A 78 0.04 -2.79 -1.70
N ALA A 79 -0.04 -1.87 -0.74
CA ALA A 79 0.36 -2.10 0.65
C ALA A 79 -0.42 -3.26 1.28
N LEU A 80 -1.75 -3.27 1.09
CA LEU A 80 -2.64 -4.32 1.56
C LEU A 80 -2.41 -5.63 0.83
N LEU A 81 -2.13 -5.60 -0.48
CA LEU A 81 -1.82 -6.81 -1.24
C LEU A 81 -0.54 -7.46 -0.70
N VAL A 82 0.53 -6.69 -0.48
CA VAL A 82 1.78 -7.20 0.10
C VAL A 82 1.54 -7.78 1.49
N TRP A 83 0.72 -7.10 2.30
CA TRP A 83 0.34 -7.58 3.63
C TRP A 83 -0.48 -8.88 3.56
N ALA A 84 -1.51 -8.94 2.73
CA ALA A 84 -2.35 -10.12 2.48
C ALA A 84 -1.51 -11.30 2.00
N MET A 85 -0.53 -11.01 1.13
CA MET A 85 0.41 -11.99 0.67
C MET A 85 1.21 -12.59 1.85
N ARG A 86 1.74 -11.77 2.75
CA ARG A 86 2.50 -12.25 3.91
C ARG A 86 1.65 -12.99 4.92
N ALA A 87 0.49 -12.43 5.26
CA ALA A 87 -0.43 -12.98 6.25
C ALA A 87 -1.08 -14.31 5.79
N LYS A 88 -1.20 -14.53 4.47
CA LYS A 88 -1.87 -15.69 3.86
C LYS A 88 -3.32 -15.89 4.35
N ARG A 89 -3.96 -14.82 4.82
CA ARG A 89 -5.36 -14.81 5.29
C ARG A 89 -6.27 -14.36 4.16
N TRP A 90 -7.37 -15.07 3.94
CA TRP A 90 -8.32 -14.72 2.89
C TRP A 90 -8.98 -13.36 3.15
N GLN A 91 -9.25 -13.00 4.42
CA GLN A 91 -9.83 -11.71 4.77
C GLN A 91 -8.97 -10.53 4.29
N ALA A 92 -7.64 -10.68 4.37
CA ALA A 92 -6.71 -9.64 3.92
C ALA A 92 -6.79 -9.40 2.40
N TYR A 93 -7.03 -10.47 1.62
CA TYR A 93 -7.27 -10.34 0.18
C TYR A 93 -8.61 -9.65 -0.11
N ALA A 94 -9.66 -9.93 0.69
CA ALA A 94 -10.93 -9.24 0.56
C ALA A 94 -10.81 -7.74 0.83
N ILE A 95 -10.09 -7.35 1.90
CA ILE A 95 -9.81 -5.94 2.23
C ILE A 95 -9.00 -5.27 1.10
N THR A 96 -8.04 -5.99 0.52
CA THR A 96 -7.29 -5.51 -0.66
C THR A 96 -8.20 -5.25 -1.85
N GLY A 97 -9.11 -6.19 -2.15
CA GLY A 97 -10.09 -6.05 -3.22
C GLY A 97 -11.02 -4.86 -2.99
N PHE A 98 -11.47 -4.65 -1.76
CA PHE A 98 -12.31 -3.50 -1.41
C PHE A 98 -11.59 -2.16 -1.61
N ALA A 99 -10.32 -2.07 -1.18
CA ALA A 99 -9.50 -0.89 -1.43
C ALA A 99 -9.31 -0.61 -2.93
N LEU A 100 -9.10 -1.65 -3.73
CA LEU A 100 -9.00 -1.54 -5.20
C LEU A 100 -10.33 -1.05 -5.78
N THR A 101 -11.46 -1.63 -5.40
CA THR A 101 -12.78 -1.24 -5.88
C THR A 101 -13.09 0.21 -5.55
N ILE A 102 -12.78 0.68 -4.33
CA ILE A 102 -12.94 2.11 -4.00
C ILE A 102 -12.04 2.97 -4.89
N GLY A 103 -10.79 2.55 -5.12
CA GLY A 103 -9.88 3.24 -6.03
C GLY A 103 -10.47 3.39 -7.44
N LEU A 104 -11.01 2.30 -8.00
CA LEU A 104 -11.66 2.29 -9.31
C LEU A 104 -12.93 3.15 -9.36
N LEU A 105 -13.73 3.14 -8.29
CA LEU A 105 -14.91 4.01 -8.18
C LEU A 105 -14.55 5.50 -8.06
N THR A 106 -13.35 5.79 -7.56
CA THR A 106 -12.89 7.18 -7.39
C THR A 106 -12.23 7.70 -8.67
N TYR A 107 -11.46 6.86 -9.37
CA TYR A 107 -10.71 7.25 -10.57
C TYR A 107 -10.56 6.11 -11.57
N ASP A 108 -10.92 6.40 -12.82
CA ASP A 108 -10.72 5.48 -13.95
C ASP A 108 -9.25 5.15 -14.17
N THR A 109 -8.32 6.06 -13.86
CA THR A 109 -6.87 5.85 -14.03
C THR A 109 -6.30 4.72 -13.15
N VAL A 110 -7.06 4.22 -12.18
CA VAL A 110 -6.66 3.08 -11.33
C VAL A 110 -6.89 1.73 -12.02
N TRP A 111 -7.58 1.68 -13.17
CA TRP A 111 -7.87 0.44 -13.92
C TRP A 111 -6.65 -0.46 -14.18
N PRO A 112 -5.45 0.04 -14.56
CA PRO A 112 -4.30 -0.82 -14.84
C PRO A 112 -3.81 -1.54 -13.58
N LEU A 113 -4.08 -0.96 -12.40
CA LEU A 113 -3.72 -1.57 -11.13
C LEU A 113 -4.46 -2.88 -10.90
N GLY A 114 -5.71 -3.00 -11.35
CA GLY A 114 -6.47 -4.25 -11.26
C GLY A 114 -5.77 -5.41 -11.98
N LEU A 115 -5.22 -5.12 -13.17
CA LEU A 115 -4.45 -6.08 -13.94
C LEU A 115 -3.13 -6.44 -13.23
N VAL A 116 -2.42 -5.47 -12.66
CA VAL A 116 -1.21 -5.72 -11.85
C VAL A 116 -1.51 -6.62 -10.65
N VAL A 117 -2.57 -6.33 -9.90
CA VAL A 117 -3.00 -7.14 -8.74
C VAL A 117 -3.32 -8.57 -9.17
N LEU A 118 -4.06 -8.74 -10.27
CA LEU A 118 -4.41 -10.05 -10.82
C LEU A 118 -3.16 -10.85 -11.21
N ILE A 119 -2.23 -10.24 -11.95
CA ILE A 119 -0.96 -10.86 -12.35
C ILE A 119 -0.17 -11.32 -11.13
N LEU A 120 -0.01 -10.45 -10.12
CA LEU A 120 0.74 -10.78 -8.90
C LEU A 120 0.11 -11.96 -8.14
N VAL A 121 -1.22 -12.01 -8.04
CA VAL A 121 -1.95 -13.11 -7.38
C VAL A 121 -1.79 -14.42 -8.15
N VAL A 122 -1.96 -14.41 -9.48
CA VAL A 122 -1.84 -15.60 -10.34
C VAL A 122 -0.40 -16.13 -10.32
N TRP A 123 0.58 -15.25 -10.51
CA TRP A 123 2.00 -15.60 -10.47
C TRP A 123 2.37 -16.28 -9.16
N ARG A 124 1.90 -15.73 -8.04
CA ARG A 124 2.15 -16.31 -6.71
C ARG A 124 1.49 -17.66 -6.49
N ARG A 125 0.29 -17.89 -7.04
CA ARG A 125 -0.35 -19.22 -7.02
C ARG A 125 0.44 -20.23 -7.86
N GLY A 126 0.94 -19.82 -9.02
CA GLY A 126 1.76 -20.65 -9.91
C GLY A 126 3.09 -21.08 -9.27
N ALA A 127 3.77 -20.16 -8.59
CA ALA A 127 5.05 -20.42 -7.93
C ALA A 127 4.98 -21.53 -6.86
N LYS A 128 3.84 -21.64 -6.14
CA LYS A 128 3.67 -22.68 -5.12
C LYS A 128 3.49 -24.09 -5.68
N ARG A 129 2.93 -24.24 -6.89
CA ARG A 129 2.67 -25.58 -7.47
C ARG A 129 3.93 -26.31 -7.89
N LYS A 130 5.04 -25.59 -8.14
CA LYS A 130 6.30 -26.20 -8.61
C LYS A 130 7.18 -26.74 -7.48
N VAL A 131 6.88 -26.44 -6.22
CA VAL A 131 7.59 -26.99 -5.06
C VAL A 131 6.76 -28.13 -4.47
N SER A 132 6.54 -29.19 -5.25
CA SER A 132 6.23 -30.50 -4.66
C SER A 132 7.54 -31.03 -4.08
N PRO A 133 7.63 -31.29 -2.77
CA PRO A 133 8.81 -31.94 -2.21
C PRO A 133 8.93 -33.30 -2.88
N ARG A 134 10.00 -33.52 -3.65
CA ARG A 134 10.46 -34.89 -3.84
C ARG A 134 10.77 -35.42 -2.44
N PRO A 135 10.23 -36.57 -2.02
CA PRO A 135 10.58 -37.18 -0.76
C PRO A 135 12.01 -37.70 -0.86
N HIS A 136 12.98 -36.80 -0.69
CA HIS A 136 14.34 -37.18 -0.39
C HIS A 136 14.47 -37.13 1.13
N ALA A 137 14.33 -38.33 1.70
CA ALA A 137 14.90 -38.70 2.98
C ALA A 137 16.37 -38.23 3.05
N THR A 138 16.85 -38.04 4.28
CA THR A 138 18.19 -37.60 4.66
C THR A 138 18.46 -36.12 4.38
N TRP A 139 18.45 -35.29 5.43
CA TRP A 139 19.49 -34.29 5.78
C TRP A 139 19.09 -33.69 7.13
N ARG A 140 19.28 -34.52 8.14
CA ARG A 140 19.47 -34.13 9.54
C ARG A 140 20.80 -33.35 9.57
N LEU A 141 20.89 -32.33 10.43
CA LEU A 141 22.09 -31.54 10.78
C LEU A 141 22.41 -30.38 9.84
N TYR A 142 21.74 -29.23 10.01
CA TYR A 142 22.40 -27.92 10.11
C TYR A 142 21.41 -26.91 10.68
N SER A 143 21.49 -26.71 11.99
CA SER A 143 20.67 -25.81 12.79
C SER A 143 21.09 -24.36 12.53
N PHE A 144 20.47 -23.70 11.55
CA PHE A 144 20.58 -22.25 11.39
C PHE A 144 19.67 -21.56 12.43
N HIS A 145 20.28 -20.91 13.42
CA HIS A 145 19.60 -20.09 14.41
C HIS A 145 18.95 -18.85 13.76
N PRO A 146 17.62 -18.66 13.85
CA PRO A 146 16.98 -17.43 13.41
C PRO A 146 17.00 -16.38 14.53
N CYS A 147 17.96 -15.45 14.48
CA CYS A 147 18.17 -14.39 15.48
C CYS A 147 17.26 -13.14 15.31
N TRP A 148 16.16 -13.20 14.55
CA TRP A 148 15.33 -11.99 14.29
C TRP A 148 13.81 -12.24 14.28
N ARG A 149 13.29 -12.97 15.27
CA ARG A 149 11.88 -12.86 15.67
C ARG A 149 11.78 -11.92 16.88
N ARG A 150 11.78 -10.61 16.66
CA ARG A 150 11.10 -9.72 17.62
C ARG A 150 9.70 -9.45 17.09
N PRO A 151 8.65 -9.89 17.79
CA PRO A 151 7.28 -9.70 17.35
C PRO A 151 6.93 -8.21 17.42
N PHE A 152 6.37 -7.69 16.32
CA PHE A 152 5.90 -6.32 16.15
C PHE A 152 4.56 -6.08 16.88
N SER A 153 4.33 -6.74 18.02
CA SER A 153 3.02 -6.85 18.67
C SER A 153 2.83 -5.92 19.88
N SER A 154 3.63 -4.86 20.03
CA SER A 154 3.53 -3.96 21.20
C SER A 154 3.35 -2.47 20.86
N LEU A 155 2.74 -2.15 19.72
CA LEU A 155 2.45 -0.77 19.31
C LEU A 155 1.05 -0.66 18.67
N ILE A 156 0.02 -1.04 19.43
CA ILE A 156 -1.35 -0.50 19.37
C ILE A 156 -1.85 -0.49 20.80
#